data_AF-A0A8S2XB54-F1
#
_entry.id   AF-A0A8S2XB54-F1
#
_cell.length_a   1.000
_cell.length_b   1.000
_cell.length_c   1.000
_cell.angle_alpha   90.00
_cell.angle_beta   90.00
_cell.angle_gamma   90.00
#
_symmetry.space_group_name_H-M   'P 1'
#
loop_
_entity.id
_entity.type
_entity.pdbx_description
1 polymer ?
#
loop_
_entity_poly.entity_id
_entity_poly.type
_entity_poly.pdbx_seq_one_letter_code
_entity_poly.pdbx_strand_id
1 'polypeptide(L)'
;TMFDESKIDISKFPLIDAHHHLWDLYGDHYPSLRSVEQGGKTEHVAGDYLKIKKNYQIKDYLHDTKNFNIVKSVHVQVPYENKQDEYGDIKWLQDQTNENGTFTLIEIEN
;
A
#
# COMPACT_ATOMS: atom_id res chain seq x y z
N THR A 1 -35.53 3.55 -17.03
CA THR A 1 -34.51 2.77 -17.77
C THR A 1 -33.45 2.36 -16.76
N MET A 2 -33.17 1.07 -16.63
CA MET A 2 -32.12 0.56 -15.75
C MET A 2 -30.76 0.84 -16.38
N PHE A 3 -29.80 1.34 -15.62
CA PHE A 3 -28.42 1.54 -16.08
C PHE A 3 -27.81 0.15 -16.30
N ASP A 4 -27.26 -0.10 -17.50
CA ASP A 4 -26.59 -1.36 -17.83
C ASP A 4 -25.08 -1.18 -17.63
N GLU A 5 -24.62 -1.54 -16.45
CA GLU A 5 -23.22 -1.41 -16.04
C GLU A 5 -22.26 -2.27 -16.88
N SER A 6 -22.78 -3.32 -17.55
CA SER A 6 -21.96 -4.20 -18.41
C SER A 6 -21.40 -3.52 -19.66
N LYS A 7 -21.90 -2.31 -19.98
CA LYS A 7 -21.41 -1.48 -21.10
C LYS A 7 -20.33 -0.48 -20.70
N ILE A 8 -20.01 -0.37 -19.41
CA ILE A 8 -18.98 0.54 -18.91
C ILE A 8 -17.65 -0.19 -18.87
N ASP A 9 -16.78 0.16 -19.82
CA ASP A 9 -15.39 -0.26 -19.78
C ASP A 9 -14.61 0.68 -18.84
N ILE A 10 -14.53 0.28 -17.56
CA ILE A 10 -13.85 1.05 -16.51
C ILE A 10 -12.37 1.31 -16.82
N SER A 11 -11.74 0.47 -17.65
CA SER A 11 -10.33 0.64 -18.04
C SER A 11 -10.09 1.90 -18.89
N LYS A 12 -11.16 2.48 -19.47
CA LYS A 12 -11.08 3.70 -20.27
C LYS A 12 -11.10 4.99 -19.45
N PHE A 13 -11.41 4.90 -18.16
CA PHE A 13 -11.49 6.08 -17.30
C PHE A 13 -10.20 6.26 -16.50
N PRO A 14 -9.60 7.46 -16.48
CA PRO A 14 -8.48 7.72 -15.58
C PRO A 14 -8.97 7.67 -14.14
N LEU A 15 -8.30 6.86 -13.31
CA LEU A 15 -8.63 6.64 -11.91
C LEU A 15 -7.51 7.15 -11.01
N ILE A 16 -7.88 7.67 -9.85
CA ILE A 16 -6.95 7.99 -8.77
C ILE A 16 -7.26 7.04 -7.63
N ASP A 17 -6.29 6.20 -7.27
CA ASP A 17 -6.40 5.40 -6.05
C ASP A 17 -6.11 6.31 -4.85
N ALA A 18 -7.14 6.69 -4.12
CA ALA A 18 -7.03 7.64 -3.02
C ALA A 18 -6.41 7.05 -1.75
N HIS A 19 -6.27 5.72 -1.66
CA HIS A 19 -5.77 5.07 -0.44
C HIS A 19 -5.23 3.68 -0.74
N HIS A 20 -3.91 3.54 -0.72
CA HIS A 20 -3.26 2.23 -0.62
C HIS A 20 -2.15 2.23 0.42
N HIS A 21 -1.73 1.02 0.82
CA HIS A 21 -0.60 0.81 1.70
C HIS A 21 0.48 0.05 0.94
N LEU A 22 1.74 0.28 1.31
CA LEU A 22 2.91 -0.50 0.89
C LEU A 22 3.74 -0.78 2.13
N TRP A 23 4.44 -1.91 2.18
CA TRP A 23 5.32 -2.23 3.29
C TRP A 23 6.41 -3.23 2.91
N ASP A 24 7.54 -3.14 3.61
CA ASP A 24 8.63 -4.11 3.58
C ASP A 24 8.82 -4.73 4.96
N LEU A 25 8.32 -5.95 5.14
CA LEU A 25 8.42 -6.69 6.40
C LEU A 25 9.83 -7.21 6.66
N TYR A 26 10.71 -7.28 5.65
CA TYR A 26 12.10 -7.70 5.86
C TYR A 26 12.96 -6.63 6.55
N GLY A 27 12.54 -5.36 6.50
CA GLY A 27 13.19 -4.27 7.24
C GLY A 27 12.93 -4.28 8.75
N ASP A 28 11.98 -5.09 9.24
CA ASP A 28 11.59 -5.21 10.66
C ASP A 28 11.18 -3.89 11.36
N HIS A 29 10.65 -2.93 10.59
CA HIS A 29 10.24 -1.62 11.10
C HIS A 29 8.72 -1.43 11.23
N TYR A 30 7.92 -2.49 11.03
CA TYR A 30 6.46 -2.43 11.04
C TYR A 30 5.86 -3.37 12.12
N PRO A 31 5.86 -2.97 13.41
CA PRO A 31 5.46 -3.85 14.52
C PRO A 31 4.06 -4.45 14.39
N SER A 32 3.11 -3.69 13.82
CA SER A 32 1.71 -4.11 13.64
C SER A 32 1.52 -5.17 12.54
N LEU A 33 2.46 -5.26 11.60
CA LEU A 33 2.44 -6.18 10.47
C LEU A 33 3.44 -7.35 10.60
N ARG A 34 4.17 -7.43 11.71
CA ARG A 34 5.06 -8.56 12.02
C ARG A 34 4.36 -9.90 11.87
N SER A 35 5.08 -10.90 11.37
CA SER A 35 4.60 -12.28 11.34
C SER A 35 4.17 -12.72 12.76
N VAL A 36 3.29 -13.72 12.88
CA VAL A 36 2.95 -14.28 14.21
C VAL A 36 4.21 -14.79 14.91
N GLU A 37 5.15 -15.34 14.14
CA GLU A 37 6.45 -15.82 14.62
C GLU A 37 7.34 -14.67 15.15
N GLN A 38 7.15 -13.45 14.64
CA GLN A 38 7.83 -12.22 15.07
C GLN A 38 7.05 -11.44 16.16
N GLY A 39 6.01 -12.04 16.76
CA GLY A 39 5.22 -11.42 17.82
C GLY A 39 4.06 -10.55 17.35
N GLY A 40 3.69 -10.62 16.07
CA GLY A 40 2.50 -9.93 15.55
C GLY A 40 1.21 -10.59 16.05
N LYS A 41 0.27 -9.77 16.52
CA LYS A 41 -1.07 -10.24 16.92
C LYS A 41 -1.86 -10.73 15.69
N THR A 42 -2.86 -11.57 15.90
CA THR A 42 -3.85 -11.96 14.87
C THR A 42 -5.16 -11.21 15.05
N GLU A 43 -5.37 -10.64 16.23
CA GLU A 43 -6.52 -9.81 16.57
C GLU A 43 -6.25 -8.36 16.16
N HIS A 44 -6.84 -7.97 15.03
CA HIS A 44 -6.90 -6.58 14.57
C HIS A 44 -8.37 -6.19 14.38
N VAL A 45 -8.68 -4.89 14.43
CA VAL A 45 -10.06 -4.39 14.19
C VAL A 45 -10.59 -4.82 12.81
N ALA A 46 -9.69 -5.11 11.86
CA ALA A 46 -10.01 -5.59 10.52
C ALA A 46 -10.17 -7.12 10.40
N GLY A 47 -10.07 -7.88 11.50
CA GLY A 47 -10.14 -9.35 11.49
C GLY A 47 -8.79 -10.03 11.21
N ASP A 48 -8.84 -11.30 10.77
CA ASP A 48 -7.66 -12.11 10.47
C ASP A 48 -6.93 -11.57 9.24
N TYR A 49 -5.71 -11.07 9.46
CA TYR A 49 -4.86 -10.47 8.44
C TYR A 49 -3.61 -11.30 8.13
N LEU A 50 -3.58 -12.59 8.51
CA LEU A 50 -2.44 -13.48 8.26
C LEU A 50 -2.04 -13.54 6.78
N LYS A 51 -3.01 -13.47 5.87
CA LYS A 51 -2.77 -13.54 4.41
C LYS A 51 -1.98 -12.35 3.86
N ILE A 52 -1.96 -11.22 4.56
CA ILE A 52 -1.26 -10.01 4.16
C ILE A 52 0.07 -9.80 4.92
N LYS A 53 0.44 -10.72 5.83
CA LYS A 53 1.74 -10.73 6.54
C LYS A 53 2.88 -11.22 5.62
N LYS A 54 3.01 -10.56 4.48
CA LYS A 54 4.06 -10.75 3.46
C LYS A 54 4.39 -9.37 2.89
N ASN A 55 5.55 -9.21 2.26
CA ASN A 55 5.87 -7.94 1.58
C ASN A 55 4.80 -7.55 0.56
N TYR A 56 4.56 -6.24 0.47
CA TYR A 56 3.70 -5.66 -0.54
C TYR A 56 4.34 -4.35 -1.02
N GLN A 57 5.10 -4.46 -2.10
CA GLN A 57 5.88 -3.37 -2.69
C GLN A 57 5.13 -2.75 -3.87
N ILE A 58 5.67 -1.65 -4.42
CA ILE A 58 5.05 -0.95 -5.55
C ILE A 58 4.84 -1.87 -6.77
N LYS A 59 5.71 -2.86 -6.98
CA LYS A 59 5.57 -3.84 -8.07
C LYS A 59 4.36 -4.76 -7.89
N ASP A 60 4.06 -5.13 -6.65
CA ASP A 60 2.88 -5.93 -6.33
C ASP A 60 1.62 -5.10 -6.58
N TYR A 61 1.60 -3.84 -6.12
CA TYR A 61 0.51 -2.91 -6.39
C TYR A 61 0.25 -2.69 -7.88
N LEU A 62 1.30 -2.46 -8.68
CA LEU A 62 1.18 -2.31 -10.13
C LEU A 62 0.66 -3.59 -10.80
N HIS A 63 1.06 -4.77 -10.31
CA HIS A 63 0.55 -6.04 -10.82
C HIS A 63 -0.95 -6.20 -10.54
N ASP A 64 -1.37 -5.93 -9.31
CA ASP A 64 -2.74 -6.13 -8.86
C ASP A 64 -3.69 -5.09 -9.49
N THR A 65 -3.19 -3.90 -9.81
CA THR A 65 -3.96 -2.82 -10.42
C THR A 65 -3.86 -2.75 -11.95
N LYS A 66 -3.16 -3.68 -12.61
CA LYS A 66 -2.88 -3.64 -14.07
C LYS A 66 -4.09 -3.52 -15.00
N ASN A 67 -5.28 -3.90 -14.52
CA ASN A 67 -6.53 -3.84 -15.29
C ASN A 67 -7.30 -2.52 -15.09
N PHE A 68 -6.80 -1.64 -14.22
CA PHE A 68 -7.34 -0.32 -13.95
C PHE A 68 -6.40 0.74 -14.55
N ASN A 69 -6.97 1.78 -15.12
CA ASN A 69 -6.20 2.93 -15.60
C ASN A 69 -5.91 3.89 -14.43
N ILE A 70 -5.11 3.42 -13.48
CA ILE A 70 -4.65 4.23 -12.34
C ILE A 70 -3.61 5.23 -12.84
N VAL A 71 -3.98 6.51 -12.84
CA VAL A 71 -3.08 7.61 -13.29
C VAL A 71 -2.34 8.27 -12.13
N LYS A 72 -2.84 8.11 -10.90
CA LYS A 72 -2.22 8.57 -9.65
C LYS A 72 -2.67 7.68 -8.50
N SER A 73 -1.88 7.63 -7.45
CA SER A 73 -2.26 6.98 -6.21
C SER A 73 -1.75 7.75 -5.00
N VAL A 74 -2.34 7.48 -3.83
CA VAL A 74 -1.92 8.02 -2.53
C VAL A 74 -1.57 6.86 -1.60
N HIS A 75 -0.31 6.83 -1.17
CA HIS A 75 0.14 5.94 -0.12
C HIS A 75 -0.22 6.51 1.25
N VAL A 76 -0.81 5.68 2.12
CA VAL A 76 -1.06 6.01 3.52
C VAL A 76 -0.11 5.18 4.38
N GLN A 77 0.59 5.83 5.31
CA GLN A 77 1.56 5.19 6.17
C GLN A 77 0.90 4.10 7.04
N VAL A 78 1.63 3.02 7.28
CA VAL A 78 1.33 2.04 8.34
C VAL A 78 2.24 2.35 9.52
N PRO A 79 1.82 2.19 10.79
CA PRO A 79 2.68 2.47 11.94
C PRO A 79 4.10 1.90 11.78
N TYR A 80 5.04 2.81 11.57
CA TYR A 80 6.45 2.57 11.37
C TYR A 80 7.19 2.94 12.65
N GLU A 81 8.03 2.03 13.15
CA GLU A 81 8.79 2.25 14.39
C GLU A 81 10.26 1.92 14.17
N ASN A 82 11.07 2.96 13.98
CA ASN A 82 12.51 2.88 14.03
C ASN A 82 13.10 4.08 14.79
N LYS A 83 13.53 3.85 16.04
CA LYS A 83 14.09 4.89 16.92
C LYS A 83 15.39 5.51 16.41
N GLN A 84 16.04 4.91 15.42
CA GLN A 84 17.30 5.38 14.87
C GLN A 84 17.12 6.11 13.53
N ASP A 85 16.00 5.89 12.84
CA ASP A 85 15.66 6.56 11.58
C ASP A 85 14.14 6.69 11.45
N GLU A 86 13.59 7.75 12.04
CA GLU A 86 12.15 8.05 12.08
C GLU A 86 11.57 8.32 10.67
N TYR A 87 12.41 8.64 9.69
CA TYR A 87 12.02 8.92 8.29
C TYR A 87 12.43 7.81 7.30
N GLY A 88 12.84 6.64 7.82
CA GLY A 88 13.34 5.55 6.98
C GLY A 88 12.30 5.00 6.00
N ASP A 89 11.02 5.01 6.39
CA ASP A 89 9.89 4.64 5.55
C ASP A 89 9.65 5.64 4.40
N ILE A 90 9.78 6.94 4.65
CA ILE A 90 9.64 7.98 3.62
C ILE A 90 10.77 7.83 2.58
N LYS A 91 12.01 7.61 3.03
CA LYS A 91 13.15 7.37 2.13
C LYS A 91 12.93 6.12 1.29
N TRP A 92 12.53 5.03 1.93
CA TRP A 92 12.19 3.78 1.25
C TRP A 92 11.08 3.98 0.21
N LEU A 93 10.02 4.71 0.57
CA LEU A 93 8.90 4.98 -0.32
C LEU A 93 9.33 5.85 -1.51
N GLN A 94 10.21 6.83 -1.29
CA GLN A 94 10.82 7.59 -2.37
C GLN A 94 11.60 6.68 -3.32
N ASP A 95 12.38 5.72 -2.82
CA ASP A 95 13.11 4.75 -3.65
C ASP A 95 12.15 3.87 -4.48
N GLN A 96 11.06 3.40 -3.87
CA GLN A 96 10.02 2.64 -4.59
C GLN A 96 9.44 3.44 -5.77
N THR A 97 9.16 4.74 -5.58
CA THR A 97 8.63 5.59 -6.65
C THR A 97 9.66 5.91 -7.74
N ASN A 98 10.92 6.16 -7.35
CA ASN A 98 12.00 6.45 -8.31
C ASN A 98 12.24 5.29 -9.27
N GLU A 99 12.16 4.05 -8.78
CA GLU A 99 12.37 2.85 -9.59
C GLU A 99 11.21 2.55 -10.57
N ASN A 100 10.00 3.07 -10.32
CA ASN A 100 8.78 2.59 -11.00
C ASN A 100 7.89 3.71 -11.60
N GLY A 101 8.29 4.98 -11.51
CA GLY A 101 7.54 6.13 -12.03
C GLY A 101 6.71 6.86 -10.96
N THR A 102 6.36 8.12 -11.23
CA THR A 102 5.84 9.07 -10.24
C THR A 102 4.41 8.77 -9.78
N PHE A 103 4.27 8.25 -8.56
CA PHE A 103 3.04 8.25 -7.77
C PHE A 103 3.17 9.26 -6.63
N THR A 104 2.10 10.00 -6.31
CA THR A 104 2.14 11.17 -5.42
C THR A 104 2.05 10.75 -3.95
N LEU A 105 3.01 11.22 -3.15
CA LEU A 105 3.06 11.09 -1.70
C LEU A 105 2.18 12.16 -1.03
N ILE A 106 1.26 11.75 -0.15
CA ILE A 106 0.69 12.62 0.88
C ILE A 106 0.70 11.86 2.20
N GLU A 107 1.50 12.36 3.13
CA GLU A 107 1.52 11.95 4.52
C GLU A 107 0.36 12.64 5.26
N ILE A 108 -0.43 11.88 6.02
CA ILE A 108 -1.33 12.45 7.03
C ILE A 108 -0.75 12.01 8.38
N GLU A 109 0.16 12.81 8.91
CA GLU A 109 0.54 12.73 10.33
C GLU A 109 -0.69 13.09 11.18
N ASN A 110 -0.91 12.33 12.27
CA ASN A 110 -1.79 12.73 13.37
C ASN A 110 -0.99 13.40 14.47
#